data_AF-A0A024SEC4-F1
#
_entry.id   AF-A0A024SEC4-F1
#
_cell.length_a   1.000
_cell.length_b   1.000
_cell.length_c   1.000
_cell.angle_alpha   90.00
_cell.angle_beta   90.00
_cell.angle_gamma   90.00
#
_symmetry.space_group_name_H-M   'P 1'
#
loop_
_entity.id
_entity.type
_entity.pdbx_description
1 polymer ?
#
loop_
_entity_poly.entity_id
_entity_poly.type
_entity_poly.pdbx_seq_one_letter_code
_entity_poly.pdbx_strand_id
1 'polypeptide(L)'
;MGNQTAYLSTLPFGCIPDDCADLFRLFLKHANTQWLELCRRAGECLSKRRVDQLTFRGKSPHMMDDLAKDAQKLANLRLCLANHISQARVFLDEPKMTVHSSYSTRNTVLKMLEEDFETGIKTKLNELDQIARDLLQIVS
;
A
#
# COMPACT_ATOMS: atom_id res chain seq x y z
N MET A 1 -18.05 8.97 -46.26
CA MET A 1 -18.32 8.97 -44.80
C MET A 1 -17.89 7.61 -44.26
N GLY A 2 -16.70 7.52 -43.67
CA GLY A 2 -16.19 6.27 -43.11
C GLY A 2 -16.62 6.16 -41.65
N ASN A 3 -17.39 5.11 -41.31
CA ASN A 3 -17.78 4.82 -39.93
C ASN A 3 -16.54 4.39 -39.15
N GLN A 4 -16.04 5.29 -38.30
CA GLN A 4 -14.99 5.00 -37.35
C GLN A 4 -15.63 4.26 -36.16
N THR A 5 -15.52 2.94 -36.12
CA THR A 5 -15.93 2.13 -34.98
C THR A 5 -15.09 2.51 -33.76
N ALA A 6 -15.66 3.32 -32.87
CA ALA A 6 -15.08 3.64 -31.59
C ALA A 6 -15.24 2.44 -30.65
N TYR A 7 -14.15 1.75 -30.36
CA TYR A 7 -14.11 0.72 -29.33
C TYR A 7 -14.04 1.41 -27.97
N LEU A 8 -15.20 1.52 -27.29
CA LEU A 8 -15.29 1.98 -25.92
C LEU A 8 -14.97 0.80 -24.99
N SER A 9 -13.78 0.82 -24.39
CA SER A 9 -13.37 -0.15 -23.38
C SER A 9 -14.16 0.08 -22.09
N THR A 10 -14.85 -0.96 -21.60
CA THR A 10 -15.61 -0.94 -20.33
C THR A 10 -14.74 -1.30 -19.12
N LEU A 11 -13.43 -1.45 -19.30
CA LEU A 11 -12.50 -1.71 -18.21
C LEU A 11 -12.24 -0.40 -17.44
N PRO A 12 -12.34 -0.40 -16.09
CA PRO A 12 -12.15 0.81 -15.28
C PRO A 12 -10.76 1.45 -15.43
N PHE A 13 -9.78 0.70 -15.96
CA PHE A 13 -8.45 1.16 -16.39
C PHE A 13 -8.08 0.58 -17.77
N GLY A 14 -9.00 0.63 -18.72
CA GLY A 14 -8.91 -0.04 -20.02
C GLY A 14 -8.02 0.61 -21.08
N CYS A 15 -6.87 1.17 -20.71
CA CYS A 15 -5.88 1.62 -21.69
C CYS A 15 -4.89 0.49 -21.95
N ILE A 16 -4.69 0.12 -23.21
CA ILE A 16 -3.56 -0.74 -23.59
C ILE A 16 -2.29 0.04 -23.23
N PRO A 17 -1.38 -0.51 -22.41
CA PRO A 17 -0.18 0.21 -22.03
C PRO A 17 0.69 0.51 -23.25
N ASP A 18 1.23 1.71 -23.31
CA ASP A 18 2.09 2.14 -24.42
C ASP A 18 3.46 1.45 -24.40
N ASP A 19 3.97 1.15 -23.19
CA ASP A 19 5.22 0.44 -22.97
C ASP A 19 5.22 -0.39 -21.66
N CYS A 20 6.32 -1.11 -21.40
CA CYS A 20 6.46 -1.93 -20.21
C CYS A 20 6.42 -1.11 -18.91
N ALA A 21 6.95 0.12 -18.91
CA ALA A 21 6.88 1.00 -17.76
C ALA A 21 5.47 1.52 -17.52
N ASP A 22 4.68 1.73 -18.56
CA ASP A 22 3.28 2.13 -18.43
C ASP A 22 2.43 1.00 -17.85
N LEU A 23 2.67 -0.24 -18.29
CA LEU A 23 2.02 -1.41 -17.66
C LEU A 23 2.38 -1.49 -16.18
N PHE A 24 3.66 -1.31 -15.86
CA PHE A 24 4.13 -1.34 -14.48
C PHE A 24 3.57 -0.17 -13.64
N ARG A 25 3.41 1.02 -14.24
CA ARG A 25 2.73 2.17 -13.64
C ARG A 25 1.30 1.83 -13.23
N LEU A 26 0.52 1.21 -14.13
CA LEU A 26 -0.85 0.77 -13.85
C LEU A 26 -0.90 -0.27 -12.73
N PHE A 27 0.05 -1.22 -12.74
CA PHE A 27 0.21 -2.19 -11.66
C PHE A 27 0.49 -1.50 -10.31
N LEU A 28 1.44 -0.57 -10.25
CA LEU A 28 1.76 0.17 -9.03
C LEU A 28 0.59 1.01 -8.54
N LYS A 29 -0.18 1.63 -9.44
CA LYS A 29 -1.39 2.37 -9.07
C LYS A 29 -2.42 1.46 -8.39
N HIS A 30 -2.62 0.26 -8.93
CA HIS A 30 -3.49 -0.73 -8.31
C HIS A 30 -2.93 -1.21 -6.96
N ALA A 31 -1.64 -1.54 -6.90
CA ALA A 31 -0.97 -1.97 -5.68
C ALA A 31 -1.05 -0.90 -4.57
N ASN A 32 -0.86 0.38 -4.89
CA ASN A 32 -1.03 1.49 -3.96
C ASN A 32 -2.46 1.52 -3.41
N THR A 33 -3.47 1.37 -4.27
CA THR A 33 -4.88 1.28 -3.85
C THR A 33 -5.11 0.13 -2.86
N GLN A 34 -4.53 -1.05 -3.12
CA GLN A 34 -4.61 -2.19 -2.20
C GLN A 34 -3.91 -1.92 -0.86
N TRP A 35 -2.75 -1.26 -0.88
CA TRP A 35 -2.05 -0.86 0.35
C TRP A 35 -2.85 0.14 1.18
N LEU A 36 -3.47 1.13 0.53
CA LEU A 36 -4.31 2.12 1.21
C LEU A 36 -5.52 1.45 1.86
N GLU A 37 -6.17 0.53 1.16
CA GLU A 37 -7.29 -0.24 1.68
C GLU A 37 -6.87 -1.14 2.85
N LEU A 38 -5.69 -1.76 2.76
CA LEU A 38 -5.14 -2.56 3.85
C LEU A 38 -4.82 -1.71 5.09
N CYS A 39 -4.23 -0.52 4.91
CA CYS A 39 -4.00 0.42 6.00
C CYS A 39 -5.31 0.88 6.64
N ARG A 40 -6.34 1.15 5.82
CA ARG A 40 -7.67 1.54 6.30
C ARG A 40 -8.27 0.45 7.20
N ARG A 41 -8.27 -0.81 6.74
CA ARG A 41 -8.78 -1.96 7.52
C ARG A 41 -8.01 -2.18 8.83
N ALA A 42 -6.68 -2.02 8.80
CA ALA A 42 -5.87 -2.09 10.00
C ALA A 42 -6.25 -0.99 11.00
N GLY A 43 -6.47 0.24 10.52
CA GLY A 43 -6.93 1.36 11.34
C GLY A 43 -8.31 1.14 11.97
N GLU A 44 -9.23 0.54 11.23
CA GLU A 44 -10.55 0.14 11.75
C GLU A 44 -10.43 -0.92 12.84
N CYS A 45 -9.56 -1.92 12.64
CA CYS A 45 -9.29 -2.95 13.64
C CYS A 45 -8.77 -2.33 14.94
N LEU A 46 -7.74 -1.47 14.86
CA LEU A 46 -7.19 -0.80 16.04
C LEU A 46 -8.20 0.13 16.71
N SER A 47 -9.04 0.82 15.93
CA SER A 47 -10.11 1.66 16.46
C SER A 47 -11.16 0.84 17.22
N LYS A 48 -11.52 -0.34 16.71
CA LYS A 48 -12.38 -1.29 17.42
C LYS A 48 -11.74 -1.77 18.72
N ARG A 49 -10.44 -2.10 18.71
CA ARG A 49 -9.69 -2.45 19.93
C ARG A 49 -9.75 -1.33 20.96
N ARG A 50 -9.62 -0.07 20.56
CA ARG A 50 -9.76 1.09 21.45
C ARG A 50 -11.13 1.15 22.12
N VAL A 51 -12.20 0.96 21.34
CA VAL A 51 -13.57 0.94 21.88
C VAL A 51 -13.76 -0.21 22.87
N ASP A 52 -13.26 -1.40 22.54
CA ASP A 52 -13.31 -2.56 23.42
C ASP A 52 -12.55 -2.30 24.73
N GLN A 53 -11.35 -1.69 24.69
CA GLN A 53 -10.61 -1.29 25.89
C GLN A 53 -11.44 -0.40 26.82
N LEU A 54 -12.05 0.65 26.27
CA LEU A 54 -12.84 1.60 27.03
C LEU A 54 -14.08 0.92 27.63
N THR A 55 -14.75 0.08 26.86
CA THR A 55 -15.96 -0.64 27.27
C THR A 55 -15.66 -1.64 28.39
N PHE A 56 -14.59 -2.41 28.26
CA PHE A 56 -14.19 -3.42 29.25
C PHE A 56 -13.28 -2.86 30.35
N ARG A 57 -13.04 -1.55 30.39
CA ARG A 57 -12.14 -0.87 31.34
C ARG A 57 -10.76 -1.55 31.43
N GLY A 58 -10.23 -1.98 30.29
CA GLY A 58 -8.94 -2.68 30.20
C GLY A 58 -8.92 -4.13 30.71
N LYS A 59 -10.05 -4.70 31.15
CA LYS A 59 -10.12 -6.04 31.77
C LYS A 59 -10.32 -7.21 30.80
N SER A 60 -10.13 -7.00 29.49
CA SER A 60 -10.28 -8.08 28.52
C SER A 60 -9.04 -8.99 28.55
N PRO A 61 -9.16 -10.28 28.91
CA PRO A 61 -8.00 -11.17 29.11
C PRO A 61 -7.23 -11.49 27.82
N HIS A 62 -7.83 -11.27 26.64
CA HIS A 62 -7.18 -11.51 25.33
C HIS A 62 -6.63 -10.24 24.68
N MET A 63 -6.80 -9.09 25.33
CA MET A 63 -6.47 -7.76 24.81
C MET A 63 -4.98 -7.62 24.44
N MET A 64 -4.09 -8.03 25.34
CA MET A 64 -2.65 -7.91 25.16
C MET A 64 -2.16 -8.83 24.03
N ASP A 65 -2.64 -10.07 23.99
CA ASP A 65 -2.29 -11.04 22.94
C ASP A 65 -2.73 -10.54 21.55
N ASP A 66 -3.93 -9.97 21.47
CA ASP A 66 -4.46 -9.43 20.23
C ASP A 66 -3.68 -8.20 19.75
N LEU A 67 -3.33 -7.28 20.65
CA LEU A 67 -2.47 -6.13 20.33
C LEU A 67 -1.06 -6.55 19.92
N ALA A 68 -0.49 -7.57 20.57
CA ALA A 68 0.81 -8.11 20.19
C ALA A 68 0.79 -8.74 18.79
N LYS A 69 -0.29 -9.47 18.43
CA LYS A 69 -0.50 -9.97 17.07
C LYS A 69 -0.65 -8.84 16.06
N ASP A 70 -1.37 -7.78 16.40
CA ASP A 70 -1.56 -6.63 15.52
C ASP A 70 -0.22 -5.90 15.29
N ALA A 71 0.60 -5.72 16.33
CA ALA A 71 1.96 -5.18 16.21
C ALA A 71 2.87 -6.07 15.33
N GLN A 72 2.80 -7.39 15.50
CA GLN A 72 3.54 -8.33 14.65
C GLN A 72 3.12 -8.23 13.18
N LYS A 73 1.81 -8.14 12.90
CA LYS A 73 1.31 -7.94 11.54
C LYS A 73 1.80 -6.64 10.93
N LEU A 74 1.78 -5.53 11.68
CA LEU A 74 2.29 -4.24 11.21
C LEU A 74 3.80 -4.31 10.88
N ALA A 75 4.59 -5.00 11.71
CA ALA A 75 6.00 -5.23 11.44
C ALA A 75 6.22 -6.03 10.14
N ASN A 76 5.45 -7.10 9.93
CA ASN A 76 5.51 -7.89 8.69
C ASN A 76 5.12 -7.04 7.47
N LEU A 77 4.08 -6.21 7.58
CA LEU A 77 3.66 -5.30 6.50
C LEU A 77 4.76 -4.31 6.11
N ARG A 78 5.53 -3.80 7.07
CA ARG A 78 6.69 -2.95 6.76
C ARG A 78 7.77 -3.68 5.99
N LEU A 79 8.08 -4.91 6.39
CA LEU A 79 9.05 -5.73 5.66
C LEU A 79 8.58 -6.00 4.24
N CYS A 80 7.31 -6.34 4.06
CA CYS A 80 6.71 -6.52 2.74
C CYS A 80 6.78 -5.24 1.90
N LEU A 81 6.43 -4.08 2.46
CA LEU A 81 6.51 -2.80 1.75
C LEU A 81 7.95 -2.49 1.32
N ALA A 82 8.91 -2.61 2.22
CA ALA A 82 10.32 -2.38 1.92
C ALA A 82 10.84 -3.32 0.82
N ASN A 83 10.46 -4.59 0.88
CA ASN A 83 10.79 -5.56 -0.17
C ASN A 83 10.13 -5.20 -1.50
N HIS A 84 8.86 -4.81 -1.52
CA HIS A 84 8.17 -4.40 -2.75
C HIS A 84 8.82 -3.18 -3.40
N ILE A 85 9.16 -2.15 -2.61
CA ILE A 85 9.87 -0.96 -3.10
C ILE A 85 11.24 -1.34 -3.68
N SER A 86 12.00 -2.17 -2.98
CA SER A 86 13.31 -2.66 -3.43
C SER A 86 13.20 -3.42 -4.75
N GLN A 87 12.28 -4.39 -4.84
CA GLN A 87 12.06 -5.17 -6.06
C GLN A 87 11.55 -4.31 -7.22
N ALA A 88 10.71 -3.32 -6.95
CA ALA A 88 10.22 -2.39 -7.97
C ALA A 88 11.35 -1.53 -8.55
N ARG A 89 12.29 -1.07 -7.71
CA ARG A 89 13.49 -0.35 -8.15
C ARG A 89 14.38 -1.24 -9.02
N VAL A 90 14.66 -2.47 -8.57
CA VAL A 90 15.44 -3.45 -9.35
C VAL A 90 14.79 -3.72 -10.71
N PHE A 91 13.47 -3.88 -10.74
CA PHE A 91 12.73 -4.09 -11.98
C PHE A 91 12.84 -2.90 -12.95
N LEU A 92 12.84 -1.67 -12.44
CA LEU A 92 12.99 -0.46 -13.25
C LEU A 92 14.39 -0.30 -13.86
N ASP A 93 15.39 -0.87 -13.21
CA ASP A 93 16.78 -0.87 -13.66
C ASP A 93 17.10 -2.05 -14.60
N GLU A 94 16.17 -2.98 -14.82
CA GLU A 94 16.40 -4.10 -15.72
C GLU A 94 16.70 -3.62 -17.16
N PRO A 95 17.67 -4.23 -17.86
CA PRO A 95 18.02 -3.83 -19.23
C PRO A 95 16.83 -3.82 -20.19
N LYS A 96 15.90 -4.76 -20.05
CA LYS A 96 14.69 -4.80 -20.86
C LYS A 96 13.78 -3.60 -20.58
N MET A 97 13.65 -3.23 -19.32
CA MET A 97 12.82 -2.10 -18.91
C MET A 97 13.40 -0.76 -19.41
N THR A 98 14.73 -0.62 -19.36
CA THR A 98 15.42 0.60 -19.82
C THR A 98 15.41 0.77 -21.33
N VAL A 99 15.46 -0.32 -22.10
CA VAL A 99 15.45 -0.31 -23.57
C VAL A 99 14.03 -0.13 -24.13
N HIS A 100 13.02 -0.73 -23.50
CA HIS A 100 11.67 -0.76 -24.03
C HIS A 100 10.74 0.33 -23.49
N SER A 101 11.23 1.21 -22.61
CA SER A 101 10.38 2.23 -21.98
C SER A 101 10.96 3.63 -22.12
N SER A 102 10.09 4.62 -22.30
CA SER A 102 10.49 6.03 -22.31
C SER A 102 11.11 6.41 -20.96
N TYR A 103 12.18 7.22 -21.01
CA TYR A 103 12.78 7.81 -19.80
C TYR A 103 11.75 8.56 -18.97
N SER A 104 10.83 9.29 -19.63
CA SER A 104 9.76 10.03 -18.96
C SER A 104 8.82 9.11 -18.18
N THR A 105 8.34 8.02 -18.78
CA THR A 105 7.47 7.03 -18.12
C THR A 105 8.18 6.38 -16.94
N ARG A 106 9.43 5.96 -17.10
CA ARG A 106 10.22 5.38 -15.99
C ARG A 106 10.39 6.36 -14.84
N ASN A 107 10.68 7.63 -15.13
CA ASN A 107 10.80 8.67 -14.12
C ASN A 107 9.46 8.92 -13.38
N THR A 108 8.32 8.84 -14.08
CA THR A 108 7.00 8.88 -13.44
C THR A 108 6.81 7.70 -12.48
N VAL A 109 7.20 6.49 -12.87
CA VAL A 109 7.11 5.31 -11.99
C VAL A 109 8.01 5.47 -10.76
N LEU A 110 9.25 5.96 -10.93
CA LEU A 110 10.16 6.22 -9.82
C LEU A 110 9.56 7.21 -8.82
N LYS A 111 8.99 8.32 -9.30
CA LYS A 111 8.29 9.28 -8.44
C LYS A 111 7.11 8.65 -7.71
N MET A 112 6.33 7.79 -8.36
CA MET A 112 5.25 7.06 -7.69
C MET A 112 5.78 6.17 -6.56
N LEU A 113 6.92 5.49 -6.73
CA LEU A 113 7.53 4.71 -5.65
C LEU A 113 7.94 5.60 -4.46
N GLU A 114 8.53 6.75 -4.73
CA GLU A 114 8.96 7.71 -3.70
C GLU A 114 7.77 8.36 -2.96
N GLU A 115 6.81 8.88 -3.70
CA GLU A 115 5.69 9.66 -3.17
C GLU A 115 4.61 8.75 -2.57
N ASP A 116 4.13 7.75 -3.32
CA ASP A 116 2.99 6.94 -2.89
C ASP A 116 3.40 5.87 -1.88
N PHE A 117 4.53 5.20 -2.10
CA PHE A 117 4.92 4.03 -1.29
C PHE A 117 5.88 4.41 -0.15
N GLU A 118 7.04 4.98 -0.48
CA GLU A 118 8.08 5.31 0.50
C GLU A 118 7.66 6.41 1.46
N THR A 119 6.90 7.38 0.97
CA THR A 119 6.36 8.46 1.80
C THR A 119 4.93 8.13 2.23
N GLY A 120 4.01 7.92 1.28
CA GLY A 120 2.58 7.74 1.54
C GLY A 120 2.24 6.53 2.41
N ILE A 121 2.45 5.31 1.91
CA ILE A 121 2.11 4.07 2.65
C ILE A 121 2.95 3.96 3.93
N LYS A 122 4.23 4.31 3.89
CA LYS A 122 5.09 4.28 5.07
C LYS A 122 4.57 5.18 6.19
N THR A 123 4.09 6.39 5.86
CA THR A 123 3.50 7.32 6.84
C THR A 123 2.26 6.70 7.48
N LYS A 124 1.36 6.10 6.69
CA LYS A 124 0.17 5.41 7.22
C LYS A 124 0.52 4.24 8.13
N LEU A 125 1.53 3.44 7.77
CA LEU A 125 1.99 2.35 8.64
C LEU A 125 2.58 2.89 9.96
N ASN A 126 3.25 4.05 9.94
CA ASN A 126 3.75 4.69 11.15
C ASN A 126 2.63 5.22 12.04
N GLU A 127 1.59 5.80 11.47
CA GLU A 127 0.38 6.21 12.21
C GLU A 127 -0.28 5.02 12.89
N LEU A 128 -0.45 3.90 12.18
CA LEU A 128 -1.02 2.67 12.75
C LEU A 128 -0.18 2.11 13.90
N ASP A 129 1.14 2.15 13.77
CA ASP A 129 2.05 1.75 14.83
C ASP A 129 1.94 2.63 16.07
N GLN A 130 1.83 3.94 15.88
CA GLN A 130 1.64 4.88 16.99
C GLN A 130 0.34 4.56 17.71
N ILE A 131 -0.75 4.34 16.97
CA ILE A 131 -2.04 3.93 17.56
C ILE A 131 -1.89 2.62 18.33
N ALA A 132 -1.22 1.60 17.77
CA ALA A 132 -1.02 0.33 18.46
C ALA A 132 -0.20 0.48 19.75
N ARG A 133 0.85 1.31 19.74
CA ARG A 133 1.67 1.62 20.93
C ARG A 133 0.86 2.37 21.99
N ASP A 134 0.07 3.36 21.60
CA ASP A 134 -0.80 4.10 22.51
C ASP A 134 -1.80 3.14 23.20
N LEU A 135 -2.36 2.19 22.45
CA LEU A 135 -3.27 1.18 23.01
C LEU A 135 -2.58 0.22 23.98
N LEU A 136 -1.32 -0.14 23.74
CA LEU A 136 -0.52 -0.95 24.66
C LEU A 136 -0.17 -0.21 25.96
N GLN A 137 0.09 1.10 25.88
CA GLN A 137 0.39 1.92 27.06
C GLN A 137 -0.82 2.13 27.98
N ILE A 138 -2.05 2.10 27.44
CA ILE A 138 -3.27 2.23 28.25
C ILE A 138 -3.55 0.97 29.10
N VAL A 139 -3.03 -0.19 28.69
CA VAL A 139 -3.23 -1.47 29.40
C VAL A 139 -2.06 -1.86 30.29
N SER A 140 -0.95 -1.13 30.24
CA SER A 140 0.18 -1.26 31.18
C SER A 140 -0.06 -0.44 32.43
#